data_AF-A0A2V5PE88-F1
#
_entry.id   AF-A0A2V5PE88-F1
#
_cell.length_a   1.000
_cell.length_b   1.000
_cell.length_c   1.000
_cell.angle_alpha   90.00
_cell.angle_beta   90.00
_cell.angle_gamma   90.00
#
_symmetry.space_group_name_H-M   'P 1'
#
loop_
_entity.id
_entity.type
_entity.pdbx_description
1 polymer ?
#
loop_
_entity_poly.entity_id
_entity_poly.type
_entity_poly.pdbx_seq_one_letter_code
_entity_poly.pdbx_strand_id
1 'polypeptide(L)'
;MVIHGRHEFTNDEVRRLSLGCEVIACFVEEHVMFSSAAGWKDGEQMWSVAHDAQEGDGHLEVQGKPPTGFAAICDCLTKQQQEDGGADFIFDIPIALAAELTGYRHDGRPGITFDNFVKPTFFQRMFGQ
;
A
#
# COMPACT_ATOMS: atom_id res chain seq x y z
N MET A 1 7.33 -9.51 -5.10
CA MET A 1 7.12 -10.63 -4.13
C MET A 1 6.16 -10.10 -3.08
N VAL A 2 5.06 -10.80 -2.79
CA VAL A 2 4.09 -10.37 -1.77
C VAL A 2 4.26 -11.28 -0.56
N ILE A 3 4.43 -10.69 0.63
CA ILE A 3 4.55 -11.41 1.90
C ILE A 3 3.41 -10.95 2.79
N HIS A 4 2.60 -11.89 3.27
CA HIS A 4 1.46 -11.64 4.15
C HIS A 4 1.77 -12.11 5.59
N GLY A 5 1.51 -11.25 6.57
CA GLY A 5 1.69 -11.55 7.99
C GLY A 5 0.88 -10.59 8.87
N ARG A 6 0.57 -11.00 10.11
CA ARG A 6 -0.08 -10.15 11.14
C ARG A 6 0.90 -9.24 11.88
N HIS A 7 2.11 -9.09 11.35
CA HIS A 7 3.20 -8.36 11.94
C HIS A 7 3.50 -7.18 11.03
N GLU A 8 3.49 -5.97 11.61
CA GLU A 8 4.02 -4.80 10.91
C GLU A 8 5.50 -5.03 10.65
N PHE A 9 5.92 -4.98 9.39
CA PHE A 9 7.34 -5.08 9.08
C PHE A 9 8.08 -3.89 9.69
N THR A 10 9.12 -4.18 10.46
CA THR A 10 10.01 -3.13 10.94
C THR A 10 10.75 -2.49 9.78
N ASN A 11 11.12 -1.22 9.92
CA ASN A 11 11.93 -0.51 8.92
C ASN A 11 13.21 -1.27 8.54
N ASP A 12 13.83 -1.96 9.49
CA ASP A 12 15.03 -2.78 9.24
C ASP A 12 14.75 -4.02 8.36
N GLU A 13 13.59 -4.65 8.52
CA GLU A 13 13.18 -5.78 7.68
C GLU A 13 12.90 -5.33 6.25
N VAL A 14 12.11 -4.26 6.07
CA VAL A 14 11.77 -3.74 4.74
C VAL A 14 13.02 -3.22 4.03
N ARG A 15 13.90 -2.51 4.77
CA ARG A 15 15.21 -2.10 4.27
C ARG A 15 15.99 -3.27 3.67
N ARG A 16 16.13 -4.38 4.41
CA ARG A 16 16.86 -5.57 3.93
C ARG A 16 16.18 -6.22 2.73
N LEU A 17 14.85 -6.27 2.72
CA LEU A 17 14.08 -6.82 1.59
C LEU A 17 14.24 -5.99 0.31
N SER A 18 14.37 -4.66 0.45
CA SER A 18 14.53 -3.74 -0.68
C SER A 18 15.94 -3.67 -1.26
N LEU A 19 16.91 -4.42 -0.74
CA LEU A 19 18.28 -4.40 -1.29
C LEU A 19 18.27 -4.96 -2.73
N GLY A 20 18.62 -4.11 -3.70
CA GLY A 20 18.66 -4.47 -5.12
C GLY A 20 17.28 -4.58 -5.79
N CYS A 21 16.22 -4.09 -5.14
CA CYS A 21 14.88 -4.03 -5.74
C CYS A 21 14.02 -2.91 -5.15
N GLU A 22 12.81 -2.77 -5.68
CA GLU A 22 11.79 -1.89 -5.12
C GLU A 22 10.79 -2.72 -4.32
N VAL A 23 10.43 -2.23 -3.13
CA VAL A 23 9.47 -2.88 -2.22
C VAL A 23 8.41 -1.87 -1.83
N ILE A 24 7.15 -2.26 -1.98
CA ILE A 24 6.02 -1.55 -1.38
C ILE A 24 5.62 -2.32 -0.13
N ALA A 25 5.76 -1.68 1.03
CA ALA A 25 5.21 -2.17 2.28
C ALA A 25 3.81 -1.57 2.48
N CYS A 26 2.86 -2.39 2.89
CA CYS A 26 1.52 -1.96 3.26
C CYS A 26 1.12 -2.68 4.54
N PHE A 27 0.62 -1.94 5.52
CA PHE A 27 0.17 -2.46 6.80
C PHE A 27 -1.21 -1.90 7.13
N VAL A 28 -2.05 -2.75 7.71
CA VAL A 28 -3.46 -2.45 8.00
C VAL A 28 -3.80 -3.07 9.35
N GLU A 29 -4.30 -2.26 10.27
CA GLU A 29 -4.83 -2.68 11.57
C GLU A 29 -6.24 -2.09 11.74
N GLU A 30 -7.24 -2.90 11.43
CA GLU A 30 -8.66 -2.51 11.37
C GLU A 30 -9.25 -2.20 12.76
N HIS A 31 -8.68 -2.70 13.85
CA HIS A 31 -9.24 -2.46 15.19
C HIS A 31 -9.07 -1.02 15.66
N VAL A 32 -8.03 -0.33 15.19
CA VAL A 32 -7.76 1.08 15.52
C VAL A 32 -7.86 1.99 14.31
N MET A 33 -8.28 1.46 13.15
CA MET A 33 -8.29 2.15 11.86
C MET A 33 -6.92 2.78 11.56
N PHE A 34 -5.84 2.00 11.73
CA PHE A 34 -4.51 2.38 11.31
C PHE A 34 -4.19 1.73 9.96
N SER A 35 -3.68 2.53 9.03
CA SER A 35 -3.16 2.00 7.77
C SER A 35 -1.92 2.76 7.34
N SER A 36 -0.98 2.06 6.71
CA SER A 36 0.22 2.68 6.20
C SER A 36 0.69 2.03 4.91
N ALA A 37 1.34 2.82 4.07
CA ALA A 37 2.02 2.38 2.87
C ALA A 37 3.36 3.09 2.75
N ALA A 38 4.40 2.36 2.37
CA ALA A 38 5.73 2.93 2.18
C ALA A 38 6.42 2.32 0.97
N GLY A 39 7.13 3.15 0.22
CA GLY A 39 7.95 2.74 -0.93
C GLY A 39 9.42 2.75 -0.57
N TRP A 40 10.08 1.63 -0.83
CA TRP A 40 11.48 1.41 -0.52
C TRP A 40 12.26 1.03 -1.77
N LYS A 41 13.50 1.51 -1.87
CA LYS A 41 14.41 1.18 -2.97
C LYS A 41 15.84 1.12 -2.45
N ASP A 42 16.54 0.03 -2.77
CA ASP A 42 17.96 -0.15 -2.47
C ASP A 42 18.33 0.10 -0.99
N GLY A 43 17.41 -0.24 -0.07
CA GLY A 43 17.59 -0.06 1.37
C GLY A 43 17.19 1.30 1.93
N GLU A 44 16.61 2.19 1.12
CA GLU A 44 16.16 3.52 1.53
C GLU A 44 14.64 3.65 1.40
N GLN A 45 14.02 4.29 2.40
CA GLN A 45 12.60 4.66 2.34
C GLN A 45 12.46 5.93 1.51
N MET A 46 11.79 5.82 0.37
CA MET A 46 11.61 6.92 -0.58
C MET A 46 10.40 7.78 -0.20
N TRP A 47 9.35 7.14 0.33
CA TRP A 47 8.13 7.79 0.80
C TRP A 47 7.38 6.91 1.78
N SER A 48 6.53 7.52 2.60
CA SER A 48 5.49 6.85 3.37
C SER A 48 4.23 7.70 3.45
N VAL A 49 3.09 7.02 3.57
CA VAL A 49 1.78 7.59 3.85
C VAL A 49 1.16 6.76 4.97
N ALA A 50 0.71 7.40 6.04
CA ALA A 50 0.08 6.72 7.16
C ALA A 50 -1.17 7.48 7.65
N HIS A 51 -2.21 6.74 7.97
CA HIS A 51 -3.40 7.20 8.67
C HIS A 51 -3.50 6.50 10.02
N ASP A 52 -3.96 7.25 11.02
CA ASP A 52 -4.20 6.78 12.38
C ASP A 52 -5.42 7.53 12.93
N ALA A 53 -6.56 6.85 12.99
CA ALA A 53 -7.79 7.46 13.50
C ALA A 53 -7.68 7.85 14.98
N GLN A 54 -6.71 7.32 15.72
CA GLN A 54 -6.45 7.70 17.11
C GLN A 54 -5.84 9.10 17.24
N GLU A 55 -5.14 9.58 16.20
CA GLU A 55 -4.59 10.94 16.11
C GLU A 55 -5.61 11.94 15.52
N GLY A 56 -6.66 11.43 14.86
CA GLY A 56 -7.86 12.17 14.47
C GLY A 56 -8.44 11.74 13.12
N ASP A 57 -9.74 12.00 12.92
CA ASP A 57 -10.52 11.57 11.74
C ASP A 57 -9.92 12.01 10.38
N GLY A 58 -9.12 13.08 10.36
CA GLY A 58 -8.45 13.60 9.17
C GLY A 58 -6.93 13.42 9.16
N HIS A 59 -6.38 12.62 10.09
CA HIS A 59 -4.93 12.42 10.21
C HIS A 59 -4.37 11.84 8.91
N LEU A 60 -3.34 12.44 8.34
CA LEU A 60 -2.63 11.83 7.22
C LEU A 60 -1.19 12.31 7.26
N GLU A 61 -0.30 11.41 7.65
CA GLU A 61 1.13 11.68 7.63
C GLU A 61 1.70 11.30 6.27
N VAL A 62 2.46 12.21 5.66
CA VAL A 62 3.14 11.98 4.39
C VAL A 62 4.61 12.37 4.55
N GLN A 63 5.50 11.42 4.28
CA GLN A 63 6.94 11.66 4.27
C GLN A 63 7.52 11.35 2.88
N GLY A 64 8.58 12.08 2.51
CA GLY A 64 9.23 11.93 1.21
C GLY A 64 8.36 12.40 0.05
N LYS A 65 8.51 11.76 -1.11
CA LYS A 65 7.74 12.09 -2.32
C LYS A 65 6.87 10.90 -2.75
N PRO A 66 5.56 10.89 -2.42
CA PRO A 66 4.67 9.82 -2.84
C PRO A 66 4.55 9.77 -4.37
N PRO A 67 4.17 8.61 -4.93
CA PRO A 67 4.16 8.40 -6.37
C PRO A 67 3.01 9.14 -7.06
N THR A 68 3.15 9.30 -8.38
CA THR A 68 2.12 9.89 -9.24
C THR A 68 0.84 9.06 -9.15
N GLY A 69 -0.25 9.66 -8.64
CA GLY A 69 -1.51 8.97 -8.33
C GLY A 69 -2.02 9.29 -6.92
N PHE A 70 -1.10 9.46 -5.96
CA PHE A 70 -1.42 9.74 -4.56
C PHE A 70 -2.37 10.92 -4.36
N ALA A 71 -2.10 12.07 -5.01
CA ALA A 71 -2.92 13.26 -4.84
C ALA A 71 -4.38 13.02 -5.28
N ALA A 72 -4.59 12.31 -6.39
CA ALA A 72 -5.93 12.00 -6.87
C ALA A 72 -6.69 11.04 -5.93
N ILE A 73 -6.00 10.04 -5.37
CA ILE A 73 -6.55 9.14 -4.36
C ILE A 73 -6.94 9.93 -3.10
N CYS A 74 -6.02 10.75 -2.60
CA CYS A 74 -6.20 11.56 -1.41
C CYS A 74 -7.40 12.51 -1.57
N ASP A 75 -7.47 13.24 -2.68
CA ASP A 75 -8.57 14.18 -2.96
C ASP A 75 -9.92 13.45 -3.04
N CYS A 76 -9.97 12.30 -3.72
CA CYS A 76 -11.18 11.50 -3.86
C CYS A 76 -11.72 11.03 -2.50
N LEU A 77 -10.88 10.40 -1.69
CA LEU A 77 -11.28 9.81 -0.41
C LEU A 77 -11.53 10.88 0.66
N THR A 78 -10.77 11.98 0.67
CA THR A 78 -11.02 13.13 1.55
C THR A 78 -12.36 13.78 1.22
N LYS A 79 -12.70 13.91 -0.06
CA LYS A 79 -14.01 14.40 -0.47
C LYS A 79 -15.13 13.46 -0.01
N GLN A 80 -14.93 12.15 -0.17
CA GLN A 80 -15.91 11.16 0.27
C GLN A 80 -16.12 11.22 1.79
N GLN A 81 -15.07 11.40 2.59
CA GLN A 81 -15.16 11.60 4.04
C GLN A 81 -16.04 12.79 4.44
N GLN A 82 -16.00 13.87 3.66
CA GLN A 82 -16.79 15.07 3.91
C GLN A 82 -18.26 14.90 3.52
N GLU A 83 -18.54 14.08 2.50
CA GLU A 83 -19.89 13.80 1.99
C GLU A 83 -20.60 12.71 2.80
N ASP A 84 -19.84 11.70 3.24
CA ASP A 84 -20.31 10.54 3.99
C ASP A 84 -19.51 10.43 5.30
N GLY A 85 -19.98 11.10 6.36
CA GLY A 85 -19.33 11.11 7.67
C GLY A 85 -19.51 9.82 8.49
N GLY A 86 -20.05 8.75 7.88
CA GLY A 86 -20.38 7.49 8.56
C GLY A 86 -19.26 6.45 8.58
N ALA A 87 -18.22 6.63 7.76
CA ALA A 87 -17.08 5.72 7.66
C ALA A 87 -15.76 6.51 7.59
N ASP A 88 -14.65 5.86 7.94
CA ASP A 88 -13.31 6.40 7.82
C ASP A 88 -12.73 6.05 6.45
N PHE A 89 -12.83 6.99 5.51
CA PHE A 89 -12.30 6.89 4.16
C PHE A 89 -10.83 7.27 4.08
N ILE A 90 -10.29 7.96 5.09
CA ILE A 90 -8.88 8.36 5.14
C ILE A 90 -8.01 7.12 5.38
N PHE A 91 -8.51 6.17 6.18
CA PHE A 91 -7.96 4.83 6.33
C PHE A 91 -7.71 4.10 5.00
N ASP A 92 -8.53 4.34 3.97
CA ASP A 92 -8.38 3.67 2.68
C ASP A 92 -7.28 4.30 1.80
N ILE A 93 -6.76 5.49 2.13
CA ILE A 93 -5.77 6.20 1.29
C ILE A 93 -4.46 5.40 1.14
N PRO A 94 -3.79 4.94 2.21
CA PRO A 94 -2.57 4.14 2.07
C PRO A 94 -2.83 2.81 1.36
N ILE A 95 -3.98 2.20 1.63
CA ILE A 95 -4.40 0.91 1.07
C ILE A 95 -4.61 1.03 -0.45
N ALA A 96 -5.35 2.06 -0.87
CA ALA A 96 -5.61 2.36 -2.28
C ALA A 96 -4.32 2.70 -3.03
N LEU A 97 -3.40 3.44 -2.41
CA LEU A 97 -2.10 3.75 -3.00
C LEU A 97 -1.26 2.47 -3.22
N ALA A 98 -1.20 1.59 -2.22
CA ALA A 98 -0.50 0.31 -2.37
C ALA A 98 -1.15 -0.56 -3.46
N ALA A 99 -2.47 -0.56 -3.56
CA ALA A 99 -3.21 -1.28 -4.59
C ALA A 99 -2.99 -0.71 -6.00
N GLU A 100 -2.92 0.61 -6.15
CA GLU A 100 -2.60 1.26 -7.44
C GLU A 100 -1.22 0.82 -7.95
N LEU A 101 -0.23 0.75 -7.05
CA LEU A 101 1.16 0.42 -7.42
C LEU A 101 1.38 -1.07 -7.66
N THR A 102 0.68 -1.93 -6.91
CA THR A 102 1.00 -3.38 -6.87
C THR A 102 -0.10 -4.26 -7.45
N GLY A 103 -1.31 -3.72 -7.64
CA GLY A 103 -2.52 -4.48 -7.95
C GLY A 103 -3.05 -5.32 -6.79
N TYR A 104 -2.46 -5.22 -5.58
CA TYR A 104 -2.86 -5.99 -4.40
C TYR A 104 -3.57 -5.11 -3.37
N ARG A 105 -4.69 -5.62 -2.83
CA ARG A 105 -5.45 -5.04 -1.72
C ARG A 105 -5.78 -6.15 -0.72
N HIS A 106 -5.74 -5.86 0.59
CA HIS A 106 -5.84 -6.89 1.64
C HIS A 106 -7.23 -7.57 1.70
N ASP A 107 -8.28 -6.80 1.42
CA ASP A 107 -9.68 -7.22 1.35
C ASP A 107 -10.14 -7.56 -0.10
N GLY A 108 -9.25 -7.39 -1.07
CA GLY A 108 -9.53 -7.60 -2.49
C GLY A 108 -9.49 -9.08 -2.86
N ARG A 109 -10.37 -9.51 -3.77
CA ARG A 109 -10.24 -10.83 -4.40
C ARG A 109 -9.22 -10.73 -5.54
N PRO A 110 -8.08 -11.43 -5.47
CA PRO A 110 -7.14 -11.41 -6.58
C PRO A 110 -7.78 -12.08 -7.80
N GLY A 111 -7.64 -11.46 -8.98
CA GLY A 111 -8.06 -12.07 -10.24
C GLY A 111 -7.29 -13.36 -10.57
N ILE A 112 -6.13 -13.54 -9.94
CA ILE A 112 -5.31 -14.74 -10.00
C ILE A 112 -5.46 -15.52 -8.69
N THR A 113 -5.97 -16.75 -8.82
CA THR A 113 -6.11 -17.77 -7.79
C THR A 113 -5.13 -18.90 -8.06
N PHE A 114 -4.96 -19.84 -7.12
CA PHE A 114 -4.18 -21.06 -7.39
C PHE A 114 -4.72 -21.86 -8.57
N ASP A 115 -6.03 -21.79 -8.82
CA ASP A 115 -6.71 -22.56 -9.87
C ASP A 115 -6.48 -22.01 -11.28
N ASN A 116 -6.15 -20.71 -11.40
CA ASN A 116 -5.91 -20.05 -12.69
C ASN A 116 -4.49 -19.47 -12.81
N PHE A 117 -3.60 -19.75 -11.87
CA PHE A 117 -2.21 -19.33 -11.92
C PHE A 117 -1.48 -20.05 -13.05
N VAL A 118 -1.21 -19.32 -14.14
CA VAL A 118 -0.34 -19.78 -15.23
C VAL A 118 1.08 -19.30 -14.95
N LYS A 119 2.03 -20.23 -14.76
CA LYS A 119 3.45 -19.87 -14.61
C LYS A 119 3.90 -19.06 -15.85
N PRO A 120 4.47 -17.86 -15.68
CA PRO A 120 5.03 -17.11 -16.79
C PRO A 120 6.09 -17.93 -17.49
N THR A 121 6.01 -18.01 -18.83
CA THR A 121 7.03 -18.68 -19.63
C THR A 121 8.36 -17.94 -19.55
N PHE A 122 9.45 -18.62 -19.88
CA PHE A 122 10.80 -18.04 -19.93
C PHE A 122 10.85 -16.73 -20.76
N PHE A 123 10.14 -16.69 -21.89
CA PHE A 123 10.08 -15.51 -22.75
C PHE A 123 9.28 -14.35 -22.13
N GLN A 124 8.16 -14.63 -21.46
CA GLN A 124 7.39 -13.60 -20.75
C GLN A 124 8.17 -12.98 -19.58
N ARG A 125 9.08 -13.75 -18.96
CA ARG A 125 9.98 -13.23 -17.91
C ARG A 125 11.10 -12.33 -18.45
N MET A 126 11.56 -12.56 -19.68
CA MET A 126 12.68 -11.81 -20.27
C MET A 126 12.26 -10.49 -20.93
N PHE A 127 11.04 -10.40 -21.46
CA PHE A 127 10.66 -9.29 -22.32
C PHE A 127 9.57 -8.37 -21.76
N GLY A 128 8.98 -8.69 -20.60
CA GLY A 128 7.92 -7.89 -20.00
C GLY A 128 6.65 -7.84 -20.86
N GLN A 129 5.51 -7.50 -20.26
CA GLN A 129 4.37 -6.95 -20.98
C GLN A 129 4.31 -5.46 -20.68
#